data_AF-K2NCL8-F1
#
_entry.id   AF-K2NCL8-F1
#
_cell.length_a   1.000
_cell.length_b   1.000
_cell.length_c   1.000
_cell.angle_alpha   90.00
_cell.angle_beta   90.00
_cell.angle_gamma   90.00
#
_symmetry.space_group_name_H-M   'P 1'
#
loop_
_entity.id
_entity.type
_entity.pdbx_description
1 polymer ?
#
loop_
_entity_poly.entity_id
_entity_poly.type
_entity_poly.pdbx_seq_one_letter_code
_entity_poly.pdbx_strand_id
1 'polypeptide(L)'
;MHFLVSTSTESSQESNGEEEEEEEKEEENDAPECTSETSTVEQFVPALICMRCHLPVAQYDEILPNRATDVWASQVYTYELDLFEDKPPLWCYSATNPSTHRFDLVRCDALIALRRHLLSFYGQWSAEHSFFVGYEWCCVACRACQNFLGWGFRRTLNVTRDTENEALETDENAEVPVDNNLSFVGIILTRCIGTEKFPLSQFEACAAIGALLGAS
;
A
#
# COMPACT_ATOMS: atom_id res chain seq x y z
N MET A 1 -14.59 3.19 47.11
CA MET A 1 -14.91 1.85 47.65
C MET A 1 -13.63 1.03 47.61
N HIS A 2 -13.18 0.49 48.73
CA HIS A 2 -12.04 -0.44 48.78
C HIS A 2 -12.52 -1.85 48.44
N PHE A 3 -11.75 -2.59 47.64
CA PHE A 3 -11.67 -4.04 47.74
C PHE A 3 -10.21 -4.48 47.62
N LEU A 4 -9.86 -5.51 48.39
CA LEU A 4 -8.50 -6.03 48.59
C LEU A 4 -8.44 -7.50 48.14
N VAL A 5 -7.30 -7.88 47.56
CA VAL A 5 -6.53 -9.12 47.82
C VAL A 5 -7.24 -10.48 47.66
N SER A 6 -6.73 -11.33 46.77
CA SER A 6 -6.09 -12.63 47.12
C SER A 6 -5.54 -13.40 45.89
N THR A 7 -4.57 -14.27 46.15
CA THR A 7 -3.72 -15.03 45.19
C THR A 7 -3.89 -16.56 45.29
N SER A 8 -3.69 -17.28 44.17
CA SER A 8 -3.07 -18.64 44.03
C SER A 8 -2.67 -18.83 42.54
N THR A 9 -1.63 -19.53 42.06
CA THR A 9 -0.59 -20.44 42.63
C THR A 9 -0.91 -21.96 42.59
N GLU A 10 0.13 -22.78 42.35
CA GLU A 10 0.21 -24.27 42.27
C GLU A 10 -0.34 -24.94 40.96
N SER A 11 0.18 -26.06 40.46
CA SER A 11 1.50 -26.73 40.60
C SER A 11 1.72 -27.81 39.51
N SER A 12 2.99 -28.06 39.19
CA SER A 12 3.68 -29.11 38.40
C SER A 12 3.04 -30.48 38.15
N GLN A 13 3.44 -31.14 37.04
CA GLN A 13 3.91 -32.55 37.08
C GLN A 13 4.75 -32.97 35.84
N GLU A 14 5.73 -33.84 36.07
CA GLU A 14 6.69 -34.41 35.10
C GLU A 14 6.25 -35.80 34.61
N SER A 15 6.82 -36.27 33.48
CA SER A 15 7.21 -37.69 33.33
C SER A 15 8.14 -37.90 32.12
N ASN A 16 9.29 -38.56 32.34
CA ASN A 16 10.19 -39.06 31.29
C ASN A 16 9.64 -40.32 30.59
N GLY A 17 10.19 -40.62 29.40
CA GLY A 17 10.19 -41.93 28.77
C GLY A 17 11.43 -42.06 27.86
N GLU A 18 12.30 -43.00 28.16
CA GLU A 18 13.54 -43.32 27.43
C GLU A 18 13.34 -44.59 26.56
N GLU A 19 14.41 -45.03 25.88
CA GLU A 19 14.57 -46.34 25.19
C GLU A 19 13.81 -46.49 23.85
N GLU A 20 14.33 -47.13 22.79
CA GLU A 20 15.59 -47.86 22.61
C GLU A 20 16.04 -47.88 21.12
N GLU A 21 17.21 -48.47 20.84
CA GLU A 21 17.87 -48.55 19.52
C GLU A 21 17.24 -49.62 18.59
N GLU A 22 17.35 -49.45 17.26
CA GLU A 22 17.52 -50.59 16.34
C GLU A 22 18.33 -50.17 15.10
N GLU A 23 19.14 -51.10 14.57
CA GLU A 23 20.30 -50.85 13.71
C GLU A 23 20.11 -51.37 12.26
N GLU A 24 21.01 -50.98 11.35
CA GLU A 24 21.25 -51.52 10.01
C GLU A 24 20.13 -51.44 8.93
N LYS A 25 20.40 -50.67 7.86
CA LYS A 25 20.93 -51.28 6.62
C LYS A 25 21.48 -50.28 5.61
N GLU A 26 22.62 -50.65 5.02
CA GLU A 26 23.21 -50.02 3.84
C GLU A 26 22.44 -50.44 2.58
N GLU A 27 22.15 -49.49 1.68
CA GLU A 27 22.07 -49.77 0.23
C GLU A 27 22.74 -48.62 -0.54
N GLU A 28 23.93 -48.92 -1.03
CA GLU A 28 24.75 -48.08 -1.92
C GLU A 28 24.07 -48.01 -3.31
N ASN A 29 23.56 -46.84 -3.69
CA ASN A 29 23.11 -46.56 -5.06
C ASN A 29 23.80 -45.31 -5.59
N ASP A 30 24.85 -45.55 -6.36
CA ASP A 30 25.68 -44.54 -7.00
C ASP A 30 24.93 -43.92 -8.21
N ALA A 31 24.35 -42.74 -7.99
CA ALA A 31 23.77 -41.92 -9.05
C ALA A 31 24.16 -40.45 -8.82
N PRO A 32 24.75 -39.75 -9.83
CA PRO A 32 25.05 -38.33 -9.70
C PRO A 32 23.76 -37.52 -9.84
N GLU A 33 23.01 -37.41 -8.74
CA GLU A 33 21.82 -36.58 -8.67
C GLU A 33 22.23 -35.11 -8.74
N CYS A 34 22.27 -34.57 -9.96
CA CYS A 34 22.43 -33.13 -10.20
C CYS A 34 21.10 -32.40 -9.94
N THR A 35 20.52 -32.63 -8.77
CA THR A 35 19.45 -31.82 -8.19
C THR A 35 20.07 -30.58 -7.59
N SER A 36 20.42 -29.63 -8.46
CA SER A 36 20.64 -28.24 -8.05
C SER A 36 19.29 -27.61 -7.69
N GLU A 37 18.65 -28.15 -6.65
CA GLU A 37 17.54 -27.54 -5.94
C GLU A 37 18.07 -26.32 -5.19
N THR A 38 18.27 -25.23 -5.92
CA THR A 38 18.23 -23.89 -5.33
C THR A 38 16.83 -23.69 -4.76
N SER A 39 16.65 -24.13 -3.52
CA SER A 39 15.52 -23.77 -2.66
C SER A 39 15.55 -22.26 -2.46
N THR A 40 14.93 -21.53 -3.38
CA THR A 40 14.76 -20.09 -3.29
C THR A 40 13.72 -19.84 -2.21
N VAL A 41 14.20 -19.62 -0.98
CA VAL A 41 13.38 -19.25 0.16
C VAL A 41 12.49 -18.08 -0.22
N GLU A 42 11.17 -18.28 -0.18
CA GLU A 42 10.21 -17.23 -0.54
C GLU A 42 10.34 -16.05 0.41
N GLN A 43 10.58 -14.87 -0.16
CA GLN A 43 10.70 -13.62 0.59
C GLN A 43 9.34 -12.95 0.70
N PHE A 44 9.10 -12.31 1.84
CA PHE A 44 7.85 -11.64 2.16
C PHE A 44 8.12 -10.16 2.47
N VAL A 45 7.21 -9.28 2.03
CA VAL A 45 7.27 -7.85 2.28
C VAL A 45 5.96 -7.33 2.89
N PRO A 46 6.04 -6.36 3.82
CA PRO A 46 4.87 -5.63 4.26
C PRO A 46 4.30 -4.73 3.15
N ALA A 47 3.02 -4.90 2.85
CA ALA A 47 2.36 -4.25 1.72
C ALA A 47 0.94 -3.78 2.03
N LEU A 48 0.55 -2.69 1.37
CA LEU A 48 -0.85 -2.34 1.15
C LEU A 48 -1.38 -3.12 -0.06
N ILE A 49 -2.45 -3.87 0.12
CA ILE A 49 -3.17 -4.56 -0.95
C ILE A 49 -4.57 -3.98 -1.13
N CYS A 50 -5.11 -4.00 -2.36
CA CYS A 50 -6.48 -3.56 -2.64
C CYS A 50 -7.49 -4.52 -1.98
N MET A 51 -8.38 -4.02 -1.13
CA MET A 51 -9.36 -4.83 -0.40
C MET A 51 -10.32 -5.62 -1.31
N ARG A 52 -10.47 -5.23 -2.58
CA ARG A 52 -11.40 -5.87 -3.52
C ARG A 52 -10.78 -7.02 -4.33
N CYS A 53 -9.53 -6.89 -4.76
CA CYS A 53 -8.87 -7.89 -5.63
C CYS A 53 -7.60 -8.49 -5.04
N HIS A 54 -7.17 -8.04 -3.84
CA HIS A 54 -5.98 -8.48 -3.13
C HIS A 54 -4.64 -8.27 -3.86
N LEU A 55 -4.64 -7.59 -5.01
CA LEU A 55 -3.42 -7.16 -5.68
C LEU A 55 -2.70 -6.06 -4.89
N PRO A 56 -1.36 -6.01 -4.93
CA PRO A 56 -0.58 -4.99 -4.25
C PRO A 56 -0.84 -3.59 -4.81
N VAL A 57 -0.72 -2.60 -3.93
CA VAL A 57 -0.84 -1.17 -4.22
C VAL A 57 0.50 -0.48 -3.94
N ALA A 58 1.08 -0.72 -2.76
CA ALA A 58 2.38 -0.18 -2.34
C ALA A 58 3.07 -1.13 -1.36
N GLN A 59 4.40 -1.14 -1.34
CA GLN A 59 5.17 -1.69 -0.22
C GLN A 59 5.27 -0.65 0.91
N TYR A 60 5.61 -1.08 2.12
CA TYR A 60 5.75 -0.20 3.28
C TYR A 60 6.76 0.95 3.05
N ASP A 61 7.89 0.66 2.41
CA ASP A 61 8.97 1.62 2.14
C ASP A 61 8.61 2.69 1.09
N GLU A 62 7.51 2.50 0.36
CA GLU A 62 6.94 3.47 -0.55
C GLU A 62 5.84 4.33 0.09
N ILE A 63 5.46 4.05 1.34
CA ILE A 63 4.58 4.93 2.11
C ILE A 63 5.45 6.04 2.71
N LEU A 64 5.15 7.30 2.41
CA LEU A 64 5.98 8.43 2.76
C LEU A 64 6.03 8.61 4.30
N PRO A 65 7.18 8.40 4.95
CA PRO A 65 7.27 8.38 6.42
C PRO A 65 7.25 9.77 7.04
N ASN A 66 7.39 10.83 6.22
CA ASN A 66 7.41 12.21 6.68
C ASN A 66 6.00 12.82 6.66
N ARG A 67 5.63 13.47 7.77
CA ARG A 67 4.41 14.27 7.87
C ARG A 67 4.39 15.39 6.82
N ALA A 68 3.25 15.54 6.15
CA ALA A 68 2.98 16.70 5.30
C ALA A 68 2.91 17.98 6.14
N THR A 69 3.59 19.05 5.69
CA THR A 69 3.51 20.39 6.29
C THR A 69 2.52 21.30 5.55
N ASP A 70 2.07 20.81 4.40
CA ASP A 70 1.29 21.41 3.33
C ASP A 70 -0.19 20.99 3.38
N VAL A 71 -0.69 20.46 4.50
CA VAL A 71 -2.09 20.05 4.67
C VAL A 71 -3.04 21.22 4.90
N TRP A 72 -4.24 21.17 4.30
CA TRP A 72 -5.29 22.13 4.62
C TRP A 72 -5.91 21.83 5.99
N ALA A 73 -5.35 22.45 7.03
CA ALA A 73 -5.64 22.13 8.44
C ALA A 73 -7.11 22.25 8.88
N SER A 74 -7.98 22.96 8.16
CA SER A 74 -9.43 23.01 8.45
C SER A 74 -10.23 21.83 7.86
N GLN A 75 -9.63 21.05 6.96
CA GLN A 75 -10.24 19.87 6.33
C GLN A 75 -9.50 18.57 6.66
N VAL A 76 -8.23 18.65 7.07
CA VAL A 76 -7.35 17.50 7.30
C VAL A 76 -6.84 17.46 8.74
N TYR A 77 -7.20 16.40 9.47
CA TYR A 77 -6.60 16.06 10.76
C TYR A 77 -5.52 14.99 10.56
N THR A 78 -4.32 15.19 11.13
CA THR A 78 -3.18 14.28 10.95
C THR A 78 -2.86 13.52 12.22
N TYR A 79 -2.62 12.22 12.13
CA TYR A 79 -2.27 11.35 13.25
C TYR A 79 -1.30 10.26 12.81
N GLU A 80 -0.65 9.59 13.77
CA GLU A 80 0.19 8.41 13.53
C GLU A 80 -0.66 7.14 13.67
N LEU A 81 -0.39 6.13 12.84
CA LEU A 81 -1.11 4.87 12.80
C LEU A 81 -0.13 3.68 12.71
N ASP A 82 -0.18 2.81 13.70
CA ASP A 82 0.46 1.49 13.68
C ASP A 82 -0.31 0.56 12.74
N LEU A 83 0.05 0.61 11.44
CA LEU A 83 -0.57 -0.22 10.40
C LEU A 83 0.12 -1.58 10.21
N PHE A 84 1.37 -1.68 10.67
CA PHE A 84 2.22 -2.86 10.52
C PHE A 84 2.97 -3.14 11.83
N GLU A 85 3.00 -4.39 12.29
CA GLU A 85 3.41 -4.79 13.65
C GLU A 85 4.91 -4.57 13.91
N ASP A 86 5.76 -4.89 12.95
CA ASP A 86 7.23 -4.76 13.03
C ASP A 86 7.77 -3.46 12.39
N LYS A 87 6.93 -2.42 12.23
CA LYS A 87 7.31 -1.16 11.57
C LYS A 87 6.97 0.08 12.39
N PRO A 88 7.69 1.20 12.17
CA PRO A 88 7.30 2.49 12.71
C PRO A 88 5.86 2.90 12.31
N PRO A 89 5.19 3.73 13.14
CA PRO A 89 3.90 4.31 12.80
C PRO A 89 3.96 5.13 11.50
N LEU A 90 2.86 5.12 10.74
CA LEU A 90 2.71 5.88 9.50
C LEU A 90 1.87 7.13 9.73
N TRP A 91 2.19 8.24 9.05
CA TRP A 91 1.34 9.44 9.07
C TRP A 91 0.08 9.24 8.25
N CYS A 92 -1.06 9.25 8.93
CA CYS A 92 -2.39 9.22 8.36
C CYS A 92 -3.03 10.62 8.34
N TYR A 93 -3.87 10.84 7.32
CA TYR A 93 -4.55 12.11 7.03
C TYR A 93 -6.06 11.85 6.96
N SER A 94 -6.77 12.16 8.04
CA SER A 94 -8.23 12.19 8.12
C SER A 94 -8.74 13.44 7.38
N ALA A 95 -9.05 13.31 6.10
CA ALA A 95 -9.52 14.39 5.24
C ALA A 95 -11.05 14.34 5.07
N THR A 96 -11.73 15.50 5.19
CA THR A 96 -13.17 15.63 4.96
C THR A 96 -13.44 16.45 3.70
N ASN A 97 -14.20 15.88 2.77
CA ASN A 97 -14.57 16.54 1.51
C ASN A 97 -15.76 17.51 1.67
N PRO A 98 -16.09 18.33 0.65
CA PRO A 98 -17.20 19.29 0.72
C PRO A 98 -18.56 18.66 1.01
N SER A 99 -18.77 17.41 0.56
CA SER A 99 -19.96 16.60 0.80
C SER A 99 -19.97 15.92 2.18
N THR A 100 -19.13 16.37 3.11
CA THR A 100 -18.95 15.89 4.49
C THR A 100 -18.54 14.42 4.65
N HIS A 101 -18.09 13.76 3.58
CA HIS A 101 -17.50 12.43 3.66
C HIS A 101 -16.04 12.52 4.13
N ARG A 102 -15.70 11.71 5.15
CA ARG A 102 -14.34 11.56 5.68
C ARG A 102 -13.62 10.37 5.05
N PHE A 103 -12.34 10.56 4.77
CA PHE A 103 -11.41 9.56 4.26
C PHE A 103 -10.13 9.59 5.09
N ASP A 104 -9.70 8.43 5.59
CA ASP A 104 -8.40 8.28 6.24
C ASP A 104 -7.39 7.82 5.19
N LEU A 105 -6.41 8.68 4.91
CA LEU A 105 -5.44 8.54 3.82
C LEU A 105 -4.03 8.28 4.33
N VAL A 106 -3.25 7.48 3.61
CA VAL A 106 -1.78 7.52 3.66
C VAL A 106 -1.22 8.06 2.35
N ARG A 107 -0.06 8.72 2.39
CA ARG A 107 0.64 9.17 1.17
C ARG A 107 1.65 8.13 0.74
N CYS A 108 1.56 7.67 -0.49
CA CYS A 108 2.54 6.81 -1.13
C CYS A 108 3.35 7.58 -2.19
N ASP A 109 4.59 7.19 -2.42
CA ASP A 109 5.47 7.76 -3.43
C ASP A 109 4.84 7.66 -4.84
N ALA A 110 5.05 8.68 -5.68
CA ALA A 110 4.57 8.69 -7.07
C ALA A 110 5.05 7.49 -7.89
N LEU A 111 6.17 6.87 -7.53
CA LEU A 111 6.71 5.67 -8.17
C LEU A 111 5.75 4.48 -8.17
N ILE A 112 4.80 4.37 -7.22
CA ILE A 112 3.81 3.27 -7.23
C ILE A 112 2.89 3.35 -8.46
N ALA A 113 2.62 4.56 -8.95
CA ALA A 113 1.88 4.79 -10.19
C ALA A 113 2.80 4.68 -11.40
N LEU A 114 3.94 5.39 -11.37
CA LEU A 114 4.82 5.60 -12.52
C LEU A 114 5.57 4.34 -12.99
N ARG A 115 5.89 3.40 -12.09
CA ARG A 115 6.71 2.21 -12.44
C ARG A 115 5.91 0.92 -12.59
N ARG A 116 4.73 0.84 -11.99
CA ARG A 116 4.00 -0.43 -11.83
C ARG A 116 2.68 -0.49 -12.56
N HIS A 117 2.09 0.66 -12.91
CA HIS A 117 0.81 0.75 -13.61
C HIS A 117 -0.32 -0.12 -13.00
N LEU A 118 -0.29 -0.30 -11.67
CA LEU A 118 -1.34 -1.00 -10.90
C LEU A 118 -2.51 -0.07 -10.56
N LEU A 119 -2.34 1.23 -10.85
CA LEU A 119 -3.27 2.32 -10.65
C LEU A 119 -3.69 2.87 -12.01
N SER A 120 -4.97 3.26 -12.11
CA SER A 120 -5.54 3.98 -13.24
C SER A 120 -6.04 5.34 -12.74
N PHE A 121 -5.85 6.39 -13.54
CA PHE A 121 -6.18 7.77 -13.20
C PHE A 121 -7.32 8.23 -14.10
N TYR A 122 -8.30 8.95 -13.57
CA TYR A 122 -9.48 9.36 -14.34
C TYR A 122 -10.09 10.66 -13.81
N GLY A 123 -10.82 11.36 -14.69
CA GLY A 123 -11.34 12.69 -14.43
C GLY A 123 -10.27 13.80 -14.46
N GLN A 124 -10.70 15.05 -14.57
CA GLN A 124 -9.79 16.19 -14.71
C GLN A 124 -8.98 16.46 -13.44
N TRP A 125 -7.74 16.92 -13.62
CA TRP A 125 -6.92 17.46 -12.53
C TRP A 125 -7.53 18.78 -12.01
N SER A 126 -7.78 18.86 -10.70
CA SER A 126 -8.37 20.05 -10.08
C SER A 126 -7.65 20.47 -8.81
N ALA A 127 -7.47 21.78 -8.61
CA ALA A 127 -7.05 22.35 -7.34
C ALA A 127 -8.23 22.58 -6.37
N GLU A 128 -9.47 22.45 -6.85
CA GLU A 128 -10.68 22.73 -6.08
C GLU A 128 -10.80 21.77 -4.90
N HIS A 129 -10.94 22.29 -3.68
CA HIS A 129 -11.05 21.50 -2.44
C HIS A 129 -9.91 20.49 -2.21
N SER A 130 -8.72 20.74 -2.75
CA SER A 130 -7.54 19.89 -2.54
C SER A 130 -7.14 19.80 -1.07
N PHE A 131 -6.94 18.59 -0.55
CA PHE A 131 -6.52 18.35 0.83
C PHE A 131 -5.09 18.85 1.13
N PHE A 132 -4.28 19.08 0.10
CA PHE A 132 -2.89 19.54 0.20
C PHE A 132 -2.72 20.86 -0.57
N VAL A 133 -2.26 21.89 0.13
CA VAL A 133 -2.10 23.26 -0.35
C VAL A 133 -1.03 23.32 -1.44
N GLY A 134 -1.38 23.86 -2.60
CA GLY A 134 -0.49 23.92 -3.76
C GLY A 134 -0.43 22.63 -4.59
N TYR A 135 -1.40 21.73 -4.42
CA TYR A 135 -1.56 20.53 -5.23
C TYR A 135 -2.90 20.49 -5.96
N GLU A 136 -2.86 20.06 -7.21
CA GLU A 136 -4.02 19.54 -7.94
C GLU A 136 -4.17 18.05 -7.66
N TRP A 137 -5.42 17.56 -7.69
CA TRP A 137 -5.75 16.15 -7.53
C TRP A 137 -6.53 15.58 -8.73
N CYS A 138 -6.40 14.28 -8.93
CA CYS A 138 -7.14 13.47 -9.91
C CYS A 138 -7.54 12.15 -9.25
N CYS A 139 -8.67 11.55 -9.64
CA CYS A 139 -9.16 10.30 -9.04
C CYS A 139 -8.27 9.11 -9.44
N VAL A 140 -8.06 8.19 -8.49
CA VAL A 140 -7.24 6.98 -8.69
C VAL A 140 -8.04 5.73 -8.33
N ALA A 141 -8.06 4.77 -9.25
CA ALA A 141 -8.64 3.44 -9.07
C ALA A 141 -7.59 2.33 -9.20
N CYS A 142 -7.88 1.17 -8.60
CA CYS A 142 -7.14 -0.06 -8.85
C CYS A 142 -7.36 -0.51 -10.30
N ARG A 143 -6.31 -0.58 -11.12
CA ARG A 143 -6.43 -0.89 -12.56
C ARG A 143 -7.07 -2.25 -12.85
N ALA A 144 -6.88 -3.22 -11.97
CA ALA A 144 -7.40 -4.58 -12.14
C ALA A 144 -8.89 -4.76 -11.79
N CYS A 145 -9.45 -3.96 -10.89
CA CYS A 145 -10.84 -4.14 -10.42
C CYS A 145 -11.69 -2.85 -10.39
N GLN A 146 -11.12 -1.74 -10.86
CA GLN A 146 -11.72 -0.42 -10.96
C GLN A 146 -12.35 0.09 -9.64
N ASN A 147 -11.90 -0.44 -8.50
CA ASN A 147 -12.25 0.08 -7.19
C ASN A 147 -11.51 1.39 -6.97
N PHE A 148 -12.24 2.47 -6.68
CA PHE A 148 -11.68 3.73 -6.25
C PHE A 148 -10.80 3.54 -5.00
N LEU A 149 -9.54 3.94 -5.10
CA LEU A 149 -8.52 3.81 -4.04
C LEU A 149 -8.15 5.16 -3.41
N GLY A 150 -8.40 6.29 -4.09
CA GLY A 150 -8.06 7.61 -3.57
C GLY A 150 -7.67 8.57 -4.68
N TRP A 151 -6.61 9.33 -4.50
CA TRP A 151 -6.27 10.47 -5.36
C TRP A 151 -4.78 10.55 -5.66
N GLY A 152 -4.44 10.86 -6.91
CA GLY A 152 -3.11 11.32 -7.28
C GLY A 152 -2.98 12.81 -7.00
N PHE A 153 -1.80 13.26 -6.54
CA PHE A 153 -1.53 14.68 -6.27
C PHE A 153 -0.30 15.13 -7.05
N ARG A 154 -0.44 16.21 -7.84
CA ARG A 154 0.66 16.89 -8.53
C ARG A 154 0.73 18.33 -8.08
N ARG A 155 1.92 18.94 -8.06
CA ARG A 155 2.04 20.36 -7.71
C ARG A 155 1.30 21.22 -8.72
N THR A 156 0.55 22.20 -8.24
CA THR A 156 -0.01 23.26 -9.09
C THR A 156 1.16 24.01 -9.73
N LEU A 157 1.27 23.93 -11.05
CA LEU A 157 2.21 24.78 -11.77
C LEU A 157 1.71 26.22 -11.67
N ASN A 158 2.56 27.14 -11.21
CA ASN A 158 2.25 28.57 -11.19
C ASN A 158 2.27 29.13 -12.62
N VAL A 159 1.27 28.75 -13.42
CA VAL A 159 1.01 29.34 -14.73
C VAL A 159 0.50 30.75 -14.47
N THR A 160 1.32 31.75 -14.80
CA THR A 160 0.86 33.13 -14.96
C THR A 160 -0.27 33.14 -15.98
N ARG A 161 -1.51 33.36 -15.50
CA ARG A 161 -2.74 33.27 -16.29
C ARG A 161 -2.88 34.44 -17.26
N ASP A 162 -2.13 34.37 -18.36
CA ASP A 162 -2.28 35.22 -19.55
C ASP A 162 -2.67 34.37 -20.79
N THR A 163 -3.49 33.32 -20.60
CA THR A 163 -4.21 32.68 -21.70
C THR A 163 -5.58 32.20 -21.23
N GLU A 164 -6.62 32.55 -21.98
CA GLU A 164 -8.02 32.28 -21.65
C GLU A 164 -8.47 30.90 -22.14
N ASN A 165 -9.36 30.27 -21.37
CA ASN A 165 -10.31 29.21 -21.73
C ASN A 165 -10.16 28.47 -23.08
N GLU A 166 -9.69 27.22 -22.99
CA GLU A 166 -10.30 26.13 -23.77
C GLU A 166 -10.75 25.02 -22.81
N ALA A 167 -12.04 25.06 -22.46
CA ALA A 167 -12.69 23.99 -21.72
C ALA A 167 -12.97 22.81 -22.68
N LEU A 168 -11.99 21.93 -22.81
CA LEU A 168 -12.13 20.68 -23.56
C LEU A 168 -13.03 19.72 -22.76
N GLU A 169 -14.29 19.60 -23.20
CA GLU A 169 -15.20 18.54 -22.74
C GLU A 169 -14.52 17.19 -22.97
N THR A 170 -14.10 16.58 -21.87
CA THR A 170 -13.40 15.31 -21.82
C THR A 170 -14.28 14.34 -21.06
N ASP A 171 -14.48 13.13 -21.62
CA ASP A 171 -15.30 12.08 -20.99
C ASP A 171 -14.82 11.85 -19.56
N GLU A 172 -15.72 11.95 -18.58
CA GLU A 172 -15.40 11.82 -17.15
C GLU A 172 -14.77 10.46 -16.80
N ASN A 173 -14.93 9.46 -17.68
CA ASN A 173 -14.39 8.11 -17.53
C ASN A 173 -13.15 7.85 -18.40
N ALA A 174 -12.62 8.83 -19.14
CA ALA A 174 -11.39 8.66 -19.90
C ALA A 174 -10.20 8.43 -18.95
N GLU A 175 -9.38 7.41 -19.24
CA GLU A 175 -8.12 7.18 -18.53
C GLU A 175 -7.16 8.33 -18.84
N VAL A 176 -6.66 8.99 -17.79
CA VAL A 176 -5.75 10.13 -17.87
C VAL A 176 -4.32 9.61 -17.79
N PRO A 177 -3.43 9.93 -18.76
CA PRO A 177 -2.03 9.55 -18.70
C PRO A 177 -1.36 10.02 -17.40
N VAL A 178 -0.57 9.15 -16.77
CA VAL A 178 0.15 9.50 -15.54
C VAL A 178 1.21 10.56 -15.86
N ASP A 179 1.04 11.74 -15.28
CA ASP A 179 1.92 12.89 -15.48
C ASP A 179 3.24 12.74 -14.71
N ASN A 180 4.37 13.11 -15.33
CA ASN A 180 5.68 13.19 -14.66
C ASN A 180 5.70 14.23 -13.51
N ASN A 181 4.72 15.14 -13.45
CA ASN A 181 4.54 16.08 -12.33
C ASN A 181 3.86 15.44 -11.09
N LEU A 182 3.41 14.17 -11.18
CA LEU A 182 2.85 13.44 -10.04
C LEU A 182 3.84 13.43 -8.88
N SER A 183 3.41 13.93 -7.72
CA SER A 183 4.25 14.12 -6.55
C SER A 183 4.05 13.01 -5.49
N PHE A 184 2.81 12.55 -5.32
CA PHE A 184 2.45 11.41 -4.47
C PHE A 184 1.04 10.91 -4.81
N VAL A 185 0.66 9.76 -4.26
CA VAL A 185 -0.71 9.22 -4.31
C VAL A 185 -1.26 9.10 -2.88
N GLY A 186 -2.42 9.70 -2.60
CA GLY A 186 -3.16 9.49 -1.35
C GLY A 186 -4.06 8.28 -1.46
N ILE A 187 -3.75 7.21 -0.73
CA ILE A 187 -4.51 5.95 -0.72
C ILE A 187 -5.43 5.90 0.51
N ILE A 188 -6.71 5.62 0.29
CA ILE A 188 -7.74 5.47 1.31
C ILE A 188 -7.57 4.14 2.02
N LEU A 189 -7.27 4.19 3.32
CA LEU A 189 -7.02 2.99 4.12
C LEU A 189 -8.22 2.05 4.18
N THR A 190 -9.45 2.56 4.23
CA THR A 190 -10.68 1.75 4.20
C THR A 190 -10.98 1.07 2.85
N ARG A 191 -10.10 1.25 1.85
CA ARG A 191 -10.14 0.56 0.55
C ARG A 191 -8.98 -0.41 0.35
N CYS A 192 -8.06 -0.50 1.32
CA CYS A 192 -6.89 -1.37 1.29
C CYS A 192 -6.80 -2.21 2.58
N ILE A 193 -5.90 -3.19 2.59
CA ILE A 193 -5.53 -3.99 3.75
C ILE A 193 -4.01 -3.92 3.89
N GLY A 194 -3.50 -3.69 5.11
CA GLY A 194 -2.09 -3.88 5.43
C GLY A 194 -1.83 -5.37 5.71
N THR A 195 -0.77 -5.93 5.14
CA THR A 195 -0.30 -7.29 5.42
C THR A 195 1.21 -7.31 5.58
N GLU A 196 1.73 -7.97 6.61
CA GLU A 196 3.18 -8.14 6.83
C GLU A 196 3.83 -9.10 5.84
N LYS A 197 3.04 -10.03 5.30
CA LYS A 197 3.53 -11.24 4.63
C LYS A 197 2.96 -11.35 3.23
N PHE A 198 3.15 -10.32 2.41
CA PHE A 198 2.88 -10.40 0.99
C PHE A 198 4.07 -11.04 0.26
N PRO A 199 3.90 -12.08 -0.57
CA PRO A 199 4.99 -12.69 -1.31
C PRO A 199 5.66 -11.70 -2.27
N LEU A 200 6.97 -11.48 -2.13
CA LEU A 200 7.74 -10.55 -2.97
C LEU A 200 7.71 -10.97 -4.44
N SER A 201 7.77 -12.28 -4.71
CA SER A 201 7.62 -12.88 -6.04
C SER A 201 6.33 -12.46 -6.75
N GLN A 202 5.19 -12.52 -6.03
CA GLN A 202 3.89 -12.08 -6.54
C GLN A 202 3.83 -10.56 -6.69
N PHE A 203 4.51 -9.83 -5.79
CA PHE A 203 4.57 -8.38 -5.84
C PHE A 203 5.25 -7.91 -7.13
N GLU A 204 6.45 -8.44 -7.40
CA GLU A 204 7.23 -8.15 -8.59
C GLU A 204 6.53 -8.60 -9.87
N ALA A 205 5.89 -9.78 -9.87
CA ALA A 205 5.09 -10.26 -10.99
C ALA A 205 3.93 -9.30 -11.33
N CYS A 206 3.21 -8.79 -10.31
CA CYS A 206 2.14 -7.82 -10.54
C CYS A 206 2.68 -6.52 -11.16
N ALA A 207 3.80 -6.00 -10.63
CA ALA A 207 4.44 -4.80 -11.18
C ALA A 207 4.92 -4.98 -12.63
N ALA A 208 5.49 -6.15 -12.95
CA ALA A 208 5.93 -6.49 -14.30
C ALA A 208 4.76 -6.62 -15.28
N ILE A 209 3.67 -7.27 -14.88
CA ILE A 209 2.44 -7.37 -15.70
C ILE A 209 1.86 -5.98 -15.95
N GLY A 210 1.77 -5.12 -14.93
CA GLY A 210 1.28 -3.76 -15.10
C GLY A 210 2.12 -2.95 -16.09
N ALA A 211 3.45 -3.05 -16.02
CA ALA A 211 4.37 -2.44 -16.98
C ALA A 211 4.20 -2.97 -18.42
N LEU A 212 3.99 -4.27 -18.61
CA LEU A 212 3.70 -4.86 -19.92
C LEU A 212 2.35 -4.42 -20.51
N LEU A 213 1.39 -4.06 -19.65
CA LEU A 213 0.09 -3.49 -20.02
C LEU A 213 0.11 -1.94 -20.08
N GLY A 214 1.29 -1.32 -20.05
CA GLY A 214 1.51 0.11 -19.77
C GLY A 214 1.84 1.00 -20.97
N ALA A 215 1.13 0.88 -22.11
CA ALA A 215 1.15 1.87 -23.18
C ALA A 215 -0.11 1.77 -24.06
N SER A 216 -1.18 2.45 -23.67
CA SER A 216 -2.40 2.66 -24.47
C SER A 216 -2.97 4.04 -24.15
#